data_AF-A0A2P8LD65-F1
#
_entry.id   AF-A0A2P8LD65-F1
#
_cell.length_a   1.000
_cell.length_b   1.000
_cell.length_c   1.000
_cell.angle_alpha   90.00
_cell.angle_beta   90.00
_cell.angle_gamma   90.00
#
_symmetry.space_group_name_H-M   'P 1'
#
loop_
_entity.id
_entity.type
_entity.pdbx_description
1 polymer ?
#
loop_
_entity_poly.entity_id
_entity_poly.type
_entity_poly.pdbx_seq_one_letter_code
_entity_poly.pdbx_strand_id
1 'polypeptide(L)'
;MSLINEYRATEEAIKELQARLKNLSQDDKLQTELEFEGKLRTLMGEYSKSLRDIIALLDPESKVKAPRGAVKTTGTKRARKVKQYKNPHNGEVIETKGGNHKTLKEWKAKWGGDVVEGWATLLG
;
A
#
# COMPACT_ATOMS: atom_id res chain seq x y z
N MET A 1 -28.34 -3.63 9.86
CA MET A 1 -28.39 -2.27 10.44
C MET A 1 -28.83 -1.30 9.35
N SER A 2 -29.47 -0.18 9.69
CA SER A 2 -29.83 0.86 8.70
C SER A 2 -28.57 1.55 8.18
N LEU A 3 -28.54 1.91 6.89
CA LEU A 3 -27.47 2.68 6.25
C LEU A 3 -27.20 4.01 6.99
N ILE A 4 -28.24 4.60 7.59
CA ILE A 4 -28.14 5.82 8.39
C ILE A 4 -27.33 5.58 9.67
N ASN A 5 -27.48 4.41 10.29
CA ASN A 5 -26.73 4.07 11.51
C ASN A 5 -25.26 3.81 11.19
N GLU A 6 -24.98 3.19 10.03
CA GLU A 6 -23.61 2.98 9.55
C GLU A 6 -22.91 4.30 9.22
N TYR A 7 -23.61 5.21 8.54
CA TYR A 7 -23.11 6.57 8.27
C TYR A 7 -22.78 7.33 9.56
N ARG A 8 -23.70 7.34 10.53
CA ARG A 8 -23.48 7.99 11.84
C ARG A 8 -22.33 7.37 12.62
N ALA A 9 -22.24 6.04 12.66
CA ALA A 9 -21.13 5.35 13.31
C ALA A 9 -19.79 5.69 12.65
N THR A 10 -19.76 5.83 11.32
CA THR A 10 -18.56 6.24 10.58
C THR A 10 -18.18 7.69 10.89
N GLU A 11 -19.15 8.61 10.96
CA GLU A 11 -18.90 10.01 11.36
C GLU A 11 -18.31 10.11 12.78
N GLU A 12 -18.82 9.33 13.73
CA GLU A 12 -18.28 9.27 15.10
C GLU A 12 -16.86 8.72 15.11
N ALA A 13 -16.59 7.63 14.38
CA ALA A 13 -15.24 7.08 14.27
C ALA A 13 -14.24 8.07 13.65
N ILE A 14 -14.66 8.84 12.64
CA ILE A 14 -13.83 9.89 12.05
C ILE A 14 -13.50 10.96 13.09
N LYS A 15 -14.49 11.42 13.88
CA LYS A 15 -14.27 12.41 14.94
C LYS A 15 -13.31 11.89 16.01
N GLU A 16 -13.44 10.63 16.41
CA GLU A 16 -12.54 10.00 17.38
C GLU A 16 -11.10 9.93 16.85
N LEU A 17 -10.93 9.48 15.60
CA LEU A 17 -9.61 9.42 14.95
C LEU A 17 -8.98 10.82 14.81
N GLN A 18 -9.78 11.84 14.48
CA GLN A 18 -9.32 13.23 14.42
C GLN A 18 -8.87 13.74 15.80
N ALA A 19 -9.63 13.45 16.86
CA ALA A 19 -9.26 13.80 18.22
C ALA A 19 -7.95 13.11 18.65
N ARG A 20 -7.80 11.82 18.32
CA ARG A 20 -6.57 11.06 18.57
C ARG A 20 -5.38 11.65 17.83
N LEU A 21 -5.55 12.04 16.57
CA LEU A 21 -4.50 12.68 15.77
C LEU A 21 -4.09 14.02 16.39
N LYS A 22 -5.05 14.83 16.83
CA LYS A 22 -4.78 16.09 17.52
C LYS A 22 -3.99 15.88 18.81
N ASN A 23 -4.36 14.89 19.63
CA ASN A 23 -3.63 14.57 20.85
C ASN A 23 -2.20 14.11 20.55
N LEU A 24 -2.00 13.26 19.53
CA LEU A 24 -0.67 12.86 19.09
C LEU A 24 0.15 14.06 18.59
N SER A 25 -0.47 14.98 17.84
CA SER A 25 0.23 16.16 17.33
C SER A 25 0.68 17.15 18.42
N GLN A 26 0.11 17.05 19.62
CA GLN A 26 0.50 17.85 20.78
C GLN A 26 1.60 17.21 21.62
N ASP A 27 2.03 15.99 21.29
CA ASP A 27 3.15 15.33 21.96
C ASP A 27 4.48 15.94 21.48
N ASP A 28 5.21 16.58 22.40
CA ASP A 28 6.50 17.22 22.13
C ASP A 28 7.54 16.23 21.55
N LYS A 29 7.47 14.95 21.94
CA LYS A 29 8.38 13.93 21.39
C LYS A 29 8.07 13.66 19.92
N LEU A 30 6.79 13.55 19.56
CA LEU A 30 6.37 13.35 18.17
C LEU A 30 6.78 14.55 17.31
N GLN A 31 6.59 15.77 17.80
CA GLN A 31 7.02 16.98 17.10
C GLN A 31 8.54 16.97 16.85
N THR A 32 9.32 16.60 17.86
CA THR A 32 10.78 16.50 17.74
C THR A 32 11.21 15.44 16.71
N GLU A 33 10.56 14.28 16.70
CA GLU A 33 10.83 13.21 15.71
C GLU A 33 10.48 13.65 14.28
N LEU A 34 9.34 14.32 14.09
CA LEU A 34 8.91 14.86 12.79
C LEU A 34 9.86 15.96 12.30
N GLU A 35 10.31 16.84 13.19
CA GLU A 35 11.31 17.86 12.85
C GLU A 35 12.64 17.24 12.42
N PHE A 36 13.11 16.22 13.16
CA PHE A 36 14.33 15.50 12.81
C PHE A 36 14.19 14.82 11.45
N GLU A 37 13.09 14.10 11.20
CA GLU A 37 12.81 13.47 9.91
C GLU A 37 12.78 14.51 8.78
N GLY A 38 12.09 15.64 9.00
CA GLY A 38 12.00 16.73 8.04
C GLY A 38 13.38 17.29 7.68
N LYS A 39 14.19 17.64 8.68
CA LYS A 39 15.57 18.15 8.50
C LYS A 39 16.45 17.12 7.78
N LEU A 40 16.34 15.85 8.14
CA LEU A 40 17.09 14.77 7.49
C LEU A 40 16.71 14.64 6.01
N ARG A 41 15.42 14.67 5.67
CA ARG A 41 14.95 14.60 4.28
C ARG A 41 15.41 15.80 3.45
N THR A 42 15.38 17.00 4.03
CA THR A 42 15.90 18.20 3.37
C THR A 42 17.39 18.05 3.09
N LEU A 43 18.19 17.65 4.09
CA LEU A 43 19.63 17.44 3.94
C LEU A 43 19.94 16.35 2.91
N MET A 44 19.17 15.26 2.90
CA MET A 44 19.26 14.22 1.86
C MET A 44 19.03 14.79 0.45
N GLY A 45 18.04 15.66 0.30
CA GLY A 45 17.72 16.33 -0.96
C GLY A 45 18.85 17.26 -1.42
N GLU A 46 19.34 18.12 -0.53
CA GLU A 46 20.41 19.09 -0.82
C GLU A 46 21.69 18.41 -1.33
N TYR A 47 22.09 17.30 -0.71
CA TYR A 47 23.30 16.57 -1.05
C TYR A 47 23.07 15.40 -2.01
N SER A 48 21.84 15.25 -2.54
CA SER A 48 21.43 14.14 -3.40
C SER A 48 21.81 12.77 -2.83
N LYS A 49 21.70 12.61 -1.51
CA LYS A 49 22.02 11.37 -0.79
C LYS A 49 20.76 10.53 -0.59
N SER A 50 20.86 9.25 -0.93
CA SER A 50 19.81 8.29 -0.64
C SER A 50 19.91 7.78 0.81
N LEU A 51 18.83 7.20 1.33
CA LEU A 51 18.84 6.58 2.67
C LEU A 51 19.90 5.48 2.75
N ARG A 52 20.16 4.78 1.63
CA ARG A 52 21.22 3.77 1.53
C ARG A 52 22.60 4.38 1.74
N ASP A 53 22.85 5.57 1.20
CA ASP A 53 24.15 6.25 1.34
C ASP A 53 24.37 6.69 2.79
N ILE A 54 23.31 7.13 3.48
CA ILE A 54 23.37 7.48 4.91
C ILE A 54 23.61 6.23 5.76
N ILE A 55 22.91 5.13 5.49
CA ILE A 55 23.16 3.85 6.19
C ILE A 55 24.60 3.40 5.97
N ALA A 56 25.11 3.46 4.73
CA ALA A 56 26.48 3.07 4.44
C ALA A 56 27.55 3.96 5.10
N LEU A 57 27.19 5.22 5.43
CA LEU A 57 28.06 6.15 6.15
C LEU A 57 28.07 5.87 7.66
N LEU A 58 26.90 5.65 8.26
CA LEU A 58 26.74 5.48 9.71
C LEU A 58 27.00 4.05 10.18
N ASP A 59 26.67 3.07 9.35
CA ASP A 59 26.87 1.66 9.61
C ASP A 59 27.52 1.00 8.38
N PRO A 60 28.85 1.13 8.25
CA PRO A 60 29.57 0.56 7.11
C PRO A 60 29.58 -0.97 7.12
N GLU A 61 29.46 -1.61 8.29
CA GLU A 61 29.38 -3.07 8.46
C GLU A 61 27.97 -3.63 8.24
N SER A 62 26.91 -2.81 8.26
CA SER A 62 25.54 -3.19 7.85
C SER A 62 25.44 -3.78 6.43
N LYS A 63 26.52 -3.72 5.64
CA LYS A 63 26.65 -4.39 4.34
C LYS A 63 26.58 -5.93 4.40
N VAL A 64 26.45 -6.55 5.57
CA VAL A 64 26.14 -7.99 5.68
C VAL A 64 24.65 -8.29 5.46
N LYS A 65 24.12 -7.87 4.30
CA LYS A 65 23.14 -8.70 3.60
C LYS A 65 23.71 -8.96 2.23
N ALA A 66 24.31 -10.15 2.11
CA ALA A 66 24.60 -10.78 0.83
C ALA A 66 23.45 -10.51 -0.15
N PRO A 67 23.73 -10.25 -1.44
CA PRO A 67 22.69 -10.01 -2.42
C PRO A 67 21.69 -11.18 -2.36
N ARG A 68 20.49 -10.90 -1.86
CA ARG A 68 19.37 -11.82 -2.00
C ARG A 68 19.02 -11.81 -3.49
N GLY A 69 19.62 -12.75 -4.20
CA GLY A 69 19.26 -13.10 -5.56
C GLY A 69 20.33 -12.82 -6.61
N ALA A 70 21.40 -13.60 -6.63
CA ALA A 70 21.76 -14.22 -7.90
C ALA A 70 20.62 -15.21 -8.23
N VAL A 71 19.54 -14.69 -8.84
CA VAL A 71 18.50 -15.55 -9.39
C VAL A 71 19.15 -16.31 -10.54
N LYS A 72 19.48 -17.58 -10.31
CA LYS A 72 19.73 -18.53 -11.40
C LYS A 72 18.56 -18.42 -12.36
N THR A 73 18.81 -17.92 -13.56
CA THR A 73 17.86 -17.87 -14.67
C THR A 73 17.63 -19.29 -15.19
N THR A 74 16.88 -20.08 -14.43
CA THR A 74 16.35 -21.38 -14.87
C THR A 74 14.92 -21.49 -14.39
N GLY A 75 14.01 -20.98 -15.21
CA GLY A 75 12.58 -21.00 -14.95
C GLY A 75 11.88 -20.06 -15.89
N THR A 76 11.51 -20.56 -17.07
CA THR A 76 10.60 -19.91 -18.03
C THR A 76 9.42 -19.36 -17.23
N LYS A 77 9.36 -18.02 -17.05
CA LYS A 77 8.22 -17.38 -16.40
C LYS A 77 6.98 -17.76 -17.19
N ARG A 78 6.12 -18.62 -16.64
CA ARG A 78 4.78 -18.86 -17.18
C ARG A 78 4.12 -17.50 -17.36
N ALA A 79 3.80 -17.15 -18.61
CA ALA A 79 3.08 -15.92 -18.91
C ALA A 79 1.79 -15.91 -18.09
N ARG A 80 1.54 -14.81 -17.37
CA ARG A 80 0.35 -14.69 -16.53
C ARG A 80 -0.87 -14.60 -17.46
N LYS A 81 -1.78 -15.57 -17.34
CA LYS A 81 -3.04 -15.60 -18.08
C LYS A 81 -3.91 -14.40 -17.67
N VAL A 82 -4.63 -13.83 -18.63
CA VAL A 82 -5.54 -12.71 -18.37
C VAL A 82 -6.77 -13.28 -17.66
N LYS A 83 -7.16 -12.68 -16.53
CA LYS A 83 -8.47 -12.93 -15.92
C LYS A 83 -9.41 -11.80 -16.32
N GLN A 84 -10.57 -12.13 -16.87
CA GLN A 84 -11.68 -11.21 -17.07
C GLN A 84 -12.60 -11.28 -15.86
N TYR A 85 -12.89 -10.15 -15.23
CA TYR A 85 -13.84 -10.06 -14.14
C TYR A 85 -15.08 -9.33 -14.65
N LYS A 86 -16.26 -9.93 -14.47
CA LYS A 86 -17.54 -9.31 -14.82
C LYS A 86 -18.33 -9.04 -13.54
N ASN A 87 -18.56 -7.77 -13.24
CA ASN A 87 -19.30 -7.38 -12.06
C ASN A 87 -20.82 -7.44 -12.33
N PRO A 88 -21.59 -8.27 -11.60
CA PRO A 88 -23.03 -8.41 -11.81
C PRO A 88 -23.85 -7.21 -11.31
N HIS A 89 -23.26 -6.32 -10.51
CA HIS A 89 -23.95 -5.19 -9.90
C HIS A 89 -23.98 -3.92 -10.76
N ASN A 90 -22.98 -3.74 -11.64
CA ASN A 90 -22.89 -2.58 -12.52
C ASN A 90 -22.67 -2.95 -14.00
N GLY A 91 -22.50 -4.25 -14.30
CA GLY A 91 -22.27 -4.73 -15.66
C GLY A 91 -20.87 -4.45 -16.22
N GLU A 92 -19.98 -3.84 -15.44
CA GLU A 92 -18.62 -3.54 -15.87
C GLU A 92 -17.78 -4.81 -16.01
N VAL A 93 -16.94 -4.85 -17.04
CA VAL A 93 -16.02 -5.95 -17.32
C VAL A 93 -14.60 -5.41 -17.36
N ILE A 94 -13.70 -6.03 -16.61
CA ILE A 94 -12.28 -5.66 -16.60
C ILE A 94 -11.40 -6.88 -16.88
N GLU A 95 -10.30 -6.66 -17.59
CA GLU A 95 -9.34 -7.71 -17.91
C GLU A 95 -8.00 -7.38 -17.29
N THR A 96 -7.47 -8.31 -16.48
CA THR A 96 -6.19 -8.10 -15.83
C THR A 96 -5.36 -9.37 -15.72
N LYS A 97 -4.06 -9.24 -15.97
CA LYS A 97 -3.05 -10.31 -15.81
C LYS A 97 -2.59 -10.47 -14.35
N GLY A 98 -3.26 -9.81 -13.39
CA GLY A 98 -2.98 -9.90 -11.96
C GLY A 98 -3.79 -8.93 -11.09
N GLY A 99 -3.58 -8.98 -9.76
CA GLY A 99 -4.34 -8.16 -8.80
C GLY A 99 -4.05 -6.66 -8.79
N ASN A 100 -3.15 -6.14 -9.63
CA ASN A 100 -2.80 -4.72 -9.67
C ASN A 100 -3.64 -3.93 -10.69
N HIS A 101 -4.97 -3.97 -10.53
CA HIS A 101 -5.91 -3.17 -11.33
C HIS A 101 -6.76 -2.32 -10.39
N LYS A 102 -6.89 -1.02 -10.68
CA LYS A 102 -7.59 -0.05 -9.81
C LYS A 102 -9.04 -0.47 -9.55
N THR A 103 -9.78 -0.72 -10.62
CA THR A 103 -11.18 -1.19 -10.56
C THR A 103 -11.33 -2.52 -9.82
N LEU A 104 -10.41 -3.48 -10.01
CA LEU A 104 -10.45 -4.76 -9.27
C LEU A 104 -10.23 -4.55 -7.77
N LYS A 105 -9.34 -3.63 -7.38
CA LYS A 105 -9.12 -3.26 -5.97
C LYS A 105 -10.34 -2.59 -5.37
N GLU A 106 -10.98 -1.68 -6.11
CA GLU A 106 -12.22 -1.02 -5.69
C GLU A 106 -13.36 -2.04 -5.53
N TRP A 107 -13.46 -3.02 -6.44
CA TRP A 107 -14.44 -4.09 -6.31
C TRP A 107 -14.17 -4.97 -5.09
N LYS A 108 -12.91 -5.37 -4.87
CA LYS A 108 -12.53 -6.15 -3.68
C LYS A 108 -12.78 -5.38 -2.38
N ALA A 109 -12.63 -4.06 -2.39
CA ALA A 109 -12.95 -3.21 -1.24
C ALA A 109 -14.46 -3.12 -0.98
N LYS A 110 -15.29 -3.12 -2.04
CA LYS A 110 -16.74 -2.92 -1.95
C LYS A 110 -17.54 -4.21 -1.71
N TRP A 111 -17.12 -5.33 -2.32
CA TRP A 111 -17.85 -6.61 -2.26
C TRP A 111 -17.05 -7.75 -1.60
N GLY A 112 -15.79 -7.50 -1.22
CA GLY A 112 -14.91 -8.50 -0.61
C GLY A 112 -14.11 -9.30 -1.64
N GLY A 113 -12.92 -9.75 -1.23
CA GLY A 113 -11.97 -10.47 -2.08
C GLY A 113 -12.53 -11.77 -2.66
N ASP A 114 -13.18 -12.57 -1.83
CA ASP A 114 -13.68 -13.91 -2.20
C ASP A 114 -14.84 -13.83 -3.21
N VAL A 115 -15.75 -12.88 -3.02
CA VAL A 115 -16.89 -12.64 -3.92
C VAL A 115 -16.39 -12.22 -5.30
N VAL A 116 -15.43 -11.29 -5.33
CA VAL A 116 -14.87 -10.76 -6.59
C VAL A 116 -14.01 -11.80 -7.32
N GLU A 117 -13.28 -12.66 -6.61
CA GLU A 117 -12.59 -13.79 -7.25
C GLU A 117 -13.56 -14.80 -7.86
N GLY A 118 -14.77 -14.94 -7.32
CA GLY A 118 -15.85 -15.74 -7.92
C GLY A 118 -16.38 -15.20 -9.26
N TRP A 119 -16.10 -13.93 -9.60
CA TRP A 119 -16.46 -13.31 -10.88
C TRP A 119 -15.40 -13.48 -11.97
N ALA A 120 -14.25 -14.08 -11.63
CA ALA A 120 -13.13 -14.21 -12.53
C ALA A 120 -13.36 -15.35 -13.54
N THR A 121 -13.39 -15.01 -14.82
CA THR A 121 -13.27 -15.96 -15.93
C THR A 121 -11.84 -15.90 -16.48
N LEU A 122 -11.23 -17.07 -16.64
CA LEU A 122 -9.85 -17.16 -17.10
C LEU A 122 -9.83 -17.08 -18.64
N LEU A 123 -9.29 -16.00 -19.19
CA LEU A 123 -9.06 -15.86 -20.63
C LEU A 123 -7.71 -16.52 -20.97
N GLY A 124 -7.80 -17.56 -21.81
CA GLY A 124 -6.69 -18.41 -22.23
C GLY A 124 -5.71 -17.70 -23.13
#